data_AF-A0AAW6LEU9-F1
#
_entry.id   AF-A0AAW6LEU9-F1
#
_cell.length_a   1.000
_cell.length_b   1.000
_cell.length_c   1.000
_cell.angle_alpha   90.00
_cell.angle_beta   90.00
_cell.angle_gamma   90.00
#
_symmetry.space_group_name_H-M   'P 1'
#
loop_
_entity.id
_entity.type
_entity.pdbx_description
1 polymer ?
#
loop_
_entity_poly.entity_id
_entity_poly.type
_entity_poly.pdbx_seq_one_letter_code
_entity_poly.pdbx_strand_id
1 'polypeptide(L)'
;MRTRVFSKSAEGLVAVAVGAVVCAAFVPALASAAPTGAVHTLPTGSVDGGSSGSSGSSDGVRTATVDDEGEQLTLRLHKMNLRGSEFSMAVQDSDGELTDAVIPAPRSYIGSVEGRPDAIVSAIVDSAGTLRGQVIFDRGVSIEFVGSEVVGRSTAPIDAKPKWPTAAIAPASAARVGKTVKQFVVGLDLSGEWYSAHGAGSAAVALDRAEESMARTAAIWIRDVGIRPVLGRVVLRADSAGDPYSSSCENLEQLEDLWSDQVGSSVDQATVVCASGGGNAYYSKFELDHSYAHVGAESDGNFSRVLRHELGHNFCADDYHGGGAEGSTIMNGNDLSRFDGTEFAAIVDAAEVASARLDDVGRYTASPIPPYAALDTARVSSGGTVTVDAVANDHDSNGDSIKVTGVGATSLLGGTVKLENGEVVFEAGTKAGTDRILYTLTDAAGGTSTGWIIVDVSA
;
A
#
# COMPACT_ATOMS: atom_id res chain seq x y z
N MET A 1 -58.10 -6.05 -15.62
CA MET A 1 -59.06 -6.91 -14.89
C MET A 1 -58.26 -7.78 -13.93
N ARG A 2 -58.68 -7.86 -12.66
CA ARG A 2 -58.04 -8.61 -11.56
C ARG A 2 -57.81 -10.09 -11.97
N THR A 3 -56.80 -10.80 -11.47
CA THR A 3 -56.85 -11.46 -10.14
C THR A 3 -55.45 -11.84 -9.66
N ARG A 4 -55.16 -11.54 -8.38
CA ARG A 4 -53.97 -11.95 -7.61
C ARG A 4 -54.31 -13.19 -6.78
N VAL A 5 -53.35 -14.08 -6.59
CA VAL A 5 -53.36 -15.08 -5.52
C VAL A 5 -52.19 -14.74 -4.59
N PHE A 6 -52.46 -14.58 -3.30
CA PHE A 6 -51.49 -14.38 -2.24
C PHE A 6 -51.50 -15.61 -1.33
N SER A 7 -50.32 -16.10 -0.96
CA SER A 7 -50.12 -16.88 0.26
C SER A 7 -49.19 -16.09 1.19
N LYS A 8 -49.49 -16.19 2.49
CA LYS A 8 -48.92 -15.42 3.59
C LYS A 8 -47.91 -16.32 4.30
N SER A 9 -46.64 -15.93 4.36
CA SER A 9 -45.74 -16.39 5.43
C SER A 9 -45.44 -15.20 6.34
N ALA A 10 -45.45 -15.46 7.64
CA ALA A 10 -45.23 -14.47 8.67
C ALA A 10 -43.73 -14.16 8.72
N GLU A 11 -43.39 -12.95 8.28
CA GLU A 11 -42.18 -12.12 8.51
C GLU A 11 -41.80 -11.44 7.17
N GLY A 12 -42.02 -10.11 7.09
CA GLY A 12 -41.97 -9.28 5.86
C GLY A 12 -40.55 -9.00 5.34
N LEU A 13 -40.29 -8.40 4.17
CA LEU A 13 -41.08 -7.61 3.21
C LEU A 13 -40.47 -7.79 1.79
N VAL A 14 -41.29 -7.64 0.75
CA VAL A 14 -40.94 -7.67 -0.69
C VAL A 14 -40.20 -6.39 -1.14
N ALA A 15 -39.09 -6.56 -1.86
CA ALA A 15 -38.35 -5.47 -2.52
C ALA A 15 -39.07 -4.97 -3.78
N VAL A 16 -39.15 -3.65 -3.93
CA VAL A 16 -39.47 -2.96 -5.20
C VAL A 16 -38.20 -2.22 -5.61
N ALA A 17 -37.60 -2.62 -6.73
CA ALA A 17 -36.40 -2.00 -7.26
C ALA A 17 -36.73 -0.73 -8.04
N VAL A 18 -36.22 0.42 -7.57
CA VAL A 18 -35.81 1.56 -8.39
C VAL A 18 -34.52 2.12 -7.76
N GLY A 19 -33.42 2.06 -8.53
CA GLY A 19 -32.12 2.71 -8.32
C GLY A 19 -31.75 3.25 -6.93
N ALA A 20 -31.17 2.40 -6.10
CA ALA A 20 -30.17 2.71 -5.07
C ALA A 20 -29.70 1.35 -4.49
N VAL A 21 -28.41 1.05 -4.55
CA VAL A 21 -27.85 -0.09 -3.79
C VAL A 21 -27.85 0.33 -2.33
N VAL A 22 -28.89 -0.06 -1.60
CA VAL A 22 -28.93 0.01 -0.15
C VAL A 22 -28.29 -1.27 0.36
N CYS A 23 -27.13 -1.16 1.01
CA CYS A 23 -26.50 -2.24 1.75
C CYS A 23 -27.45 -2.74 2.84
N ALA A 24 -28.02 -3.93 2.64
CA ALA A 24 -28.57 -4.74 3.72
C ALA A 24 -27.56 -5.85 4.01
N ALA A 25 -26.79 -5.68 5.09
CA ALA A 25 -25.95 -6.72 5.63
C ALA A 25 -26.85 -7.88 6.11
N PHE A 26 -26.78 -9.02 5.43
CA PHE A 26 -27.16 -10.29 6.05
C PHE A 26 -25.94 -10.75 6.85
N VAL A 27 -26.00 -10.55 8.17
CA VAL A 27 -25.10 -11.23 9.11
C VAL A 27 -25.80 -12.53 9.49
N PRO A 28 -25.34 -13.71 9.02
CA PRO A 28 -25.78 -14.93 9.66
C PRO A 28 -25.22 -14.90 11.09
N ALA A 29 -26.11 -15.00 12.07
CA ALA A 29 -25.71 -15.23 13.46
C ALA A 29 -25.09 -16.64 13.57
N LEU A 30 -23.80 -16.74 13.23
CA LEU A 30 -22.95 -17.82 13.69
C LEU A 30 -22.42 -17.41 15.06
N ALA A 31 -22.50 -18.34 16.01
CA ALA A 31 -22.11 -18.13 17.38
C ALA A 31 -20.68 -17.58 17.46
N SER A 32 -20.56 -16.36 17.98
CA SER A 32 -19.31 -15.71 18.33
C SER A 32 -18.53 -16.58 19.33
N ALA A 33 -17.53 -17.30 18.84
CA ALA A 33 -16.30 -17.46 19.59
C ALA A 33 -15.45 -16.22 19.26
N ALA A 34 -15.04 -15.46 20.27
CA ALA A 34 -14.04 -14.42 20.06
C ALA A 34 -12.78 -15.11 19.51
N PRO A 35 -12.23 -14.69 18.35
CA PRO A 35 -11.00 -15.26 17.85
C PRO A 35 -9.89 -14.97 18.87
N THR A 36 -9.26 -16.02 19.36
CA THR A 36 -7.98 -15.94 20.07
C THR A 36 -6.89 -15.77 19.02
N GLY A 37 -6.93 -14.65 18.28
CA GLY A 37 -5.85 -14.30 17.36
C GLY A 37 -4.57 -14.20 18.18
N ALA A 38 -3.59 -15.04 17.85
CA ALA A 38 -2.29 -14.95 18.49
C ALA A 38 -1.67 -13.60 18.09
N VAL A 39 -1.34 -12.77 19.08
CA VAL A 39 -0.53 -11.57 18.84
C VAL A 39 0.84 -12.08 18.37
N HIS A 40 1.20 -11.76 17.13
CA HIS A 40 2.48 -12.11 16.53
C HIS A 40 3.60 -11.26 17.13
N THR A 41 3.94 -11.45 18.41
CA THR A 41 5.01 -10.65 19.02
C THR A 41 6.34 -10.93 18.31
N LEU A 42 6.75 -10.02 17.41
CA LEU A 42 8.14 -9.90 17.04
C LEU A 42 8.96 -9.48 18.26
N PRO A 43 10.24 -9.88 18.33
CA PRO A 43 11.15 -9.34 19.34
C PRO A 43 11.17 -7.81 19.22
N THR A 44 10.89 -7.12 20.32
CA THR A 44 11.15 -5.69 20.45
C THR A 44 12.67 -5.47 20.38
N GLY A 45 13.18 -5.15 19.18
CA GLY A 45 14.60 -4.92 18.93
C GLY A 45 14.87 -4.69 17.45
N SER A 46 15.65 -3.67 17.12
CA SER A 46 15.90 -3.20 15.76
C SER A 46 16.35 -4.32 14.81
N VAL A 47 15.42 -4.82 13.99
CA VAL A 47 15.70 -5.79 12.91
C VAL A 47 16.46 -5.14 11.75
N ASP A 48 16.46 -3.81 11.73
CA ASP A 48 17.13 -2.99 10.72
C ASP A 48 18.38 -2.33 11.35
N GLY A 49 19.57 -2.77 10.93
CA GLY A 49 20.85 -2.09 11.24
C GLY A 49 21.82 -2.74 12.26
N GLY A 50 21.52 -3.91 12.85
CA GLY A 50 22.40 -4.57 13.82
C GLY A 50 23.50 -5.44 13.20
N SER A 51 24.75 -4.95 13.13
CA SER A 51 25.92 -5.77 12.74
C SER A 51 26.49 -6.54 13.94
N SER A 52 26.76 -7.83 13.77
CA SER A 52 27.91 -8.48 14.43
C SER A 52 28.50 -9.55 13.51
N GLY A 53 29.70 -9.31 12.95
CA GLY A 53 30.46 -10.32 12.22
C GLY A 53 31.20 -9.86 10.95
N SER A 54 32.43 -9.40 11.15
CA SER A 54 33.60 -9.33 10.24
C SER A 54 33.53 -8.78 8.80
N SER A 55 34.32 -7.70 8.65
CA SER A 55 35.11 -7.26 7.49
C SER A 55 34.41 -6.75 6.24
N GLY A 56 34.29 -5.42 6.16
CA GLY A 56 34.46 -4.72 4.88
C GLY A 56 33.39 -3.71 4.46
N SER A 57 32.88 -2.85 5.35
CA SER A 57 32.44 -1.47 5.01
C SER A 57 31.97 -0.79 6.28
N SER A 58 32.55 0.37 6.62
CA SER A 58 31.98 1.27 7.63
C SER A 58 30.63 1.79 7.11
N ASP A 59 29.59 1.59 7.92
CA ASP A 59 28.15 1.81 7.69
C ASP A 59 27.51 0.85 6.67
N GLY A 60 26.51 0.09 7.14
CA GLY A 60 25.76 -0.94 6.39
C GLY A 60 24.83 -0.39 5.30
N VAL A 61 25.24 0.68 4.62
CA VAL A 61 24.55 1.33 3.52
C VAL A 61 25.22 0.96 2.20
N ARG A 62 24.44 0.40 1.27
CA ARG A 62 24.87 0.14 -0.11
C ARG A 62 24.57 1.37 -0.97
N THR A 63 25.50 1.74 -1.85
CA THR A 63 25.22 2.73 -2.91
C THR A 63 25.05 2.02 -4.25
N ALA A 64 24.14 2.53 -5.07
CA ALA A 64 23.95 2.11 -6.46
C ALA A 64 23.59 3.33 -7.32
N THR A 65 23.66 3.17 -8.64
CA THR A 65 23.28 4.22 -9.59
C THR A 65 22.34 3.66 -10.64
N VAL A 66 21.28 4.41 -10.94
CA VAL A 66 20.31 4.13 -11.98
C VAL A 66 20.32 5.28 -12.99
N ASP A 67 20.34 4.96 -14.28
CA ASP A 67 20.23 5.93 -15.36
C ASP A 67 18.76 6.11 -15.77
N ASP A 68 18.18 7.28 -15.50
CA ASP A 68 16.85 7.66 -15.96
C ASP A 68 17.00 8.71 -17.06
N GLU A 69 16.97 8.26 -18.31
CA GLU A 69 17.02 9.13 -19.50
C GLU A 69 18.23 10.09 -19.51
N GLY A 70 19.38 9.63 -18.99
CA GLY A 70 20.62 10.40 -18.88
C GLY A 70 20.82 11.12 -17.55
N GLU A 71 19.82 11.14 -16.66
CA GLU A 71 19.98 11.54 -15.26
C GLU A 71 20.49 10.36 -14.42
N GLN A 72 21.61 10.56 -13.73
CA GLN A 72 22.23 9.55 -12.89
C GLN A 72 21.69 9.67 -11.45
N LEU A 73 20.76 8.80 -11.08
CA LEU A 73 20.16 8.74 -9.76
C LEU A 73 21.05 7.91 -8.83
N THR A 74 21.64 8.55 -7.81
CA THR A 74 22.46 7.86 -6.81
C THR A 74 21.60 7.39 -5.65
N LEU A 75 21.47 6.07 -5.49
CA LEU A 75 20.62 5.44 -4.47
C LEU A 75 21.44 5.16 -3.21
N ARG A 76 20.88 5.48 -2.04
CA ARG A 76 21.41 5.12 -0.71
C ARG A 76 20.51 4.06 -0.08
N LEU A 77 20.98 2.81 -0.07
CA LEU A 77 20.20 1.63 0.26
C LEU A 77 20.59 1.08 1.63
N HIS A 78 19.61 1.03 2.52
CA HIS A 78 19.70 0.45 3.86
C HIS A 78 19.07 -0.94 3.84
N LYS A 79 19.69 -1.91 4.50
CA LYS A 79 19.06 -3.24 4.62
C LYS A 79 17.73 -3.11 5.36
N MET A 80 16.70 -3.73 4.80
CA MET A 80 15.39 -3.87 5.41
C MET A 80 15.05 -5.34 5.50
N ASN A 81 14.76 -5.85 6.69
CA ASN A 81 14.28 -7.22 6.81
C ASN A 81 12.77 -7.28 6.50
N LEU A 82 12.43 -7.77 5.31
CA LEU A 82 11.04 -7.95 4.85
C LEU A 82 10.44 -9.30 5.23
N ARG A 83 11.08 -10.05 6.10
CA ARG A 83 10.65 -11.39 6.48
C ARG A 83 10.23 -11.38 7.95
N GLY A 84 9.04 -11.91 8.23
CA GLY A 84 8.54 -12.16 9.58
C GLY A 84 9.42 -13.17 10.32
N SER A 85 9.22 -13.31 11.64
CA SER A 85 10.04 -14.21 12.47
C SER A 85 9.93 -15.68 12.06
N GLU A 86 8.77 -16.08 11.56
CA GLU A 86 8.45 -17.44 11.11
C GLU A 86 8.51 -17.57 9.57
N PHE A 87 9.24 -16.67 8.89
CA PHE A 87 9.38 -16.74 7.45
C PHE A 87 9.88 -18.10 7.00
N SER A 88 9.16 -18.71 6.08
CA SER A 88 9.48 -20.00 5.49
C SER A 88 9.10 -20.00 4.01
N MET A 89 9.76 -20.86 3.23
CA MET A 89 9.34 -21.15 1.87
C MET A 89 9.24 -22.66 1.72
N ALA A 90 8.13 -23.15 1.20
CA ALA A 90 7.93 -24.56 0.88
C ALA A 90 7.65 -24.74 -0.61
N VAL A 91 8.16 -25.82 -1.19
CA VAL A 91 8.00 -26.18 -2.60
C VAL A 91 7.16 -27.45 -2.68
N GLN A 92 6.12 -27.40 -3.49
CA GLN A 92 5.25 -28.53 -3.77
C GLN A 92 5.92 -29.51 -4.74
N ASP A 93 5.89 -30.80 -4.39
CA ASP A 93 6.30 -31.88 -5.28
C ASP A 93 5.14 -32.49 -6.07
N SER A 94 5.42 -33.54 -6.85
CA SER A 94 4.44 -34.21 -7.71
C SER A 94 3.33 -34.96 -6.97
N ASP A 95 3.54 -35.29 -5.70
CA ASP A 95 2.53 -35.93 -4.85
C ASP A 95 1.69 -34.88 -4.10
N GLY A 96 2.00 -33.58 -4.30
CA GLY A 96 1.35 -32.46 -3.63
C GLY A 96 1.93 -32.16 -2.25
N GLU A 97 2.96 -32.88 -1.82
CA GLU A 97 3.61 -32.65 -0.52
C GLU A 97 4.47 -31.38 -0.57
N LEU A 98 4.52 -30.67 0.56
CA LEU A 98 5.29 -29.43 0.71
C LEU A 98 6.60 -29.71 1.43
N THR A 99 7.72 -29.40 0.77
CA THR A 99 9.06 -29.53 1.36
C THR A 99 9.70 -28.15 1.54
N ASP A 100 10.28 -27.90 2.72
CA ASP A 100 10.97 -26.64 3.00
C ASP A 100 12.16 -26.41 2.06
N ALA A 101 12.22 -25.19 1.52
CA ALA A 101 13.31 -24.72 0.67
C ALA A 101 14.47 -24.16 1.51
N VAL A 102 15.66 -24.16 0.93
CA VAL A 102 16.81 -23.46 1.52
C VAL A 102 16.63 -21.95 1.33
N ILE A 103 16.59 -21.24 2.45
CA ILE A 103 16.34 -19.79 2.47
C ILE A 103 17.69 -19.04 2.49
N PRO A 104 17.98 -18.17 1.50
CA PRO A 104 19.18 -17.34 1.52
C PRO A 104 19.05 -16.25 2.60
N ALA A 105 20.16 -15.57 2.95
CA ALA A 105 20.12 -14.44 3.87
C ALA A 105 19.23 -13.29 3.34
N PRO A 106 18.60 -12.48 4.22
CA PRO A 106 17.84 -11.30 3.81
C PRO A 106 18.66 -10.36 2.93
N ARG A 107 18.03 -9.89 1.85
CA ARG A 107 18.67 -9.16 0.75
C ARG A 107 17.79 -8.05 0.19
N SER A 108 16.84 -7.59 0.99
CA SER A 108 15.95 -6.48 0.66
C SER A 108 16.45 -5.17 1.26
N TYR A 109 16.12 -4.08 0.59
CA TYR A 109 16.60 -2.75 0.88
C TYR A 109 15.47 -1.73 0.76
N ILE A 110 15.58 -0.70 1.58
CA ILE A 110 14.83 0.55 1.49
C ILE A 110 15.83 1.70 1.50
N GLY A 111 15.49 2.84 0.90
CA GLY A 111 16.49 3.87 0.74
C GLY A 111 15.95 5.20 0.27
N SER A 112 16.90 6.11 0.04
CA SER A 112 16.69 7.44 -0.50
C SER A 112 17.50 7.62 -1.79
N VAL A 113 17.21 8.72 -2.49
CA VAL A 113 17.97 9.15 -3.68
C VAL A 113 18.68 10.46 -3.36
N GLU A 114 19.99 10.53 -3.61
CA GLU A 114 20.76 11.74 -3.35
C GLU A 114 20.24 12.92 -4.17
N GLY A 115 20.09 14.08 -3.53
CA GLY A 115 19.55 15.28 -4.17
C GLY A 115 18.05 15.25 -4.45
N ARG A 116 17.35 14.17 -4.07
CA ARG A 116 15.90 14.00 -4.26
C ARG A 116 15.26 13.69 -2.90
N PRO A 117 15.07 14.72 -2.05
CA PRO A 117 14.49 14.55 -0.71
C PRO A 117 13.02 14.10 -0.73
N ASP A 118 12.40 14.07 -1.90
CA ASP A 118 11.05 13.57 -2.15
C ASP A 118 10.97 12.08 -2.49
N ALA A 119 12.13 11.44 -2.70
CA ALA A 119 12.18 10.09 -3.25
C ALA A 119 12.45 9.03 -2.19
N ILE A 120 11.76 7.90 -2.35
CA ILE A 120 12.01 6.65 -1.61
C ILE A 120 12.35 5.54 -2.61
N VAL A 121 13.23 4.64 -2.19
CA VAL A 121 13.66 3.48 -2.99
C VAL A 121 13.34 2.20 -2.25
N SER A 122 12.90 1.19 -3.00
CA SER A 122 12.86 -0.21 -2.55
C SER A 122 13.66 -1.07 -3.52
N ALA A 123 14.36 -2.09 -3.02
CA ALA A 123 15.10 -2.99 -3.89
C ALA A 123 15.40 -4.34 -3.23
N ILE A 124 15.78 -5.31 -4.05
CA ILE A 124 16.42 -6.55 -3.61
C ILE A 124 17.73 -6.77 -4.38
N VAL A 125 18.62 -7.60 -3.82
CA VAL A 125 19.62 -8.32 -4.63
C VAL A 125 19.02 -9.67 -4.99
N ASP A 126 18.76 -9.92 -6.26
CA ASP A 126 18.21 -11.20 -6.70
C ASP A 126 19.23 -12.35 -6.58
N SER A 127 18.80 -13.58 -6.90
CA SER A 127 19.62 -14.77 -6.75
C SER A 127 20.80 -14.81 -7.74
N ALA A 128 20.76 -14.00 -8.79
CA ALA A 128 21.86 -13.80 -9.73
C ALA A 128 22.83 -12.69 -9.29
N GLY A 129 22.56 -12.00 -8.18
CA GLY A 129 23.39 -10.88 -7.69
C GLY A 129 23.03 -9.53 -8.30
N THR A 130 21.93 -9.44 -9.06
CA THR A 130 21.48 -8.21 -9.71
C THR A 130 20.62 -7.40 -8.75
N LEU A 131 20.90 -6.10 -8.64
CA LEU A 131 20.03 -5.19 -7.92
C LEU A 131 18.80 -4.90 -8.76
N ARG A 132 17.60 -5.02 -8.21
CA ARG A 132 16.36 -4.64 -8.90
C ARG A 132 15.33 -4.10 -7.93
N GLY A 133 14.46 -3.21 -8.39
CA GLY A 133 13.58 -2.48 -7.50
C GLY A 133 12.83 -1.32 -8.15
N GLN A 134 12.40 -0.38 -7.30
CA GLN A 134 11.59 0.76 -7.69
C GLN A 134 12.06 2.03 -6.95
N VAL A 135 12.10 3.14 -7.67
CA VAL A 135 12.20 4.49 -7.10
C VAL A 135 10.84 5.14 -7.20
N ILE A 136 10.33 5.68 -6.10
CA ILE A 136 9.06 6.40 -6.05
C ILE A 136 9.35 7.84 -5.64
N PHE A 137 8.91 8.78 -6.46
CA PHE A 137 9.06 10.21 -6.29
C PHE A 137 7.83 10.84 -5.64
N ASP A 138 7.87 12.16 -5.45
CA ASP A 138 6.73 12.91 -4.96
C ASP A 138 5.45 12.58 -5.74
N ARG A 139 4.32 12.58 -5.03
CA ARG A 139 3.00 12.28 -5.60
C ARG A 139 2.85 10.90 -6.27
N GLY A 140 3.82 9.99 -6.09
CA GLY A 140 3.70 8.58 -6.45
C GLY A 140 4.14 8.21 -7.87
N VAL A 141 4.69 9.14 -8.65
CA VAL A 141 5.36 8.77 -9.92
C VAL A 141 6.54 7.87 -9.59
N SER A 142 6.75 6.84 -10.41
CA SER A 142 7.78 5.86 -10.13
C SER A 142 8.47 5.35 -11.38
N ILE A 143 9.72 4.94 -11.21
CA ILE A 143 10.48 4.15 -12.16
C ILE A 143 10.86 2.82 -11.54
N GLU A 144 10.96 1.80 -12.38
CA GLU A 144 11.40 0.46 -12.02
C GLU A 144 12.74 0.20 -12.69
N PHE A 145 13.63 -0.53 -12.01
CA PHE A 145 14.97 -0.73 -12.51
C PHE A 145 15.49 -2.15 -12.30
N VAL A 146 16.39 -2.57 -13.19
CA VAL A 146 17.17 -3.81 -13.10
C VAL A 146 18.63 -3.47 -13.43
N GLY A 147 19.52 -3.73 -12.48
CA GLY A 147 20.90 -3.25 -12.52
C GLY A 147 20.92 -1.72 -12.43
N SER A 148 21.46 -1.08 -13.47
CA SER A 148 21.48 0.38 -13.64
C SER A 148 20.36 0.90 -14.54
N GLU A 149 19.59 0.02 -15.19
CA GLU A 149 18.70 0.41 -16.28
C GLU A 149 17.26 0.55 -15.77
N VAL A 150 16.58 1.61 -16.20
CA VAL A 150 15.13 1.75 -16.03
C VAL A 150 14.41 0.82 -17.00
N VAL A 151 13.53 -0.02 -16.47
CA VAL A 151 12.76 -1.03 -17.21
C VAL A 151 11.25 -0.75 -17.23
N GLY A 152 10.78 0.15 -16.38
CA GLY A 152 9.35 0.50 -16.27
C GLY A 152 9.16 1.89 -15.67
N ARG A 153 8.01 2.50 -15.98
CA ARG A 153 7.60 3.78 -15.38
C ARG A 153 6.09 3.87 -15.23
N SER A 154 5.65 4.62 -14.23
CA SER A 154 4.24 5.04 -14.12
C SER A 154 3.86 5.88 -15.35
N THR A 155 2.61 5.77 -15.78
CA THR A 155 2.11 6.39 -17.01
C THR A 155 1.03 7.45 -16.76
N ALA A 156 0.48 7.50 -15.55
CA ALA A 156 -0.54 8.44 -15.18
C ALA A 156 0.01 9.86 -15.02
N PRO A 157 -0.77 10.87 -15.42
CA PRO A 157 -0.41 12.26 -15.17
C PRO A 157 -0.47 12.56 -13.68
N ILE A 158 0.49 13.34 -13.19
CA ILE A 158 0.51 13.87 -11.81
C ILE A 158 -0.70 14.80 -11.60
N ASP A 159 -1.08 15.58 -12.61
CA ASP A 159 -2.09 16.64 -12.48
C ASP A 159 -3.45 16.28 -13.07
N ALA A 160 -4.15 15.33 -12.44
CA ALA A 160 -5.57 15.11 -12.75
C ALA A 160 -6.39 16.38 -12.45
N LYS A 161 -7.53 16.56 -13.15
CA LYS A 161 -8.46 17.66 -12.81
C LYS A 161 -8.95 17.49 -11.37
N PRO A 162 -8.98 18.56 -10.55
CA PRO A 162 -9.42 18.42 -9.18
C PRO A 162 -10.89 18.00 -9.12
N LYS A 163 -11.19 17.09 -8.22
CA LYS A 163 -12.55 16.67 -7.89
C LYS A 163 -12.73 16.81 -6.39
N TRP A 164 -13.92 17.22 -5.99
CA TRP A 164 -14.31 17.17 -4.58
C TRP A 164 -14.39 15.70 -4.13
N PRO A 165 -13.77 15.32 -2.99
CA PRO A 165 -13.83 13.94 -2.52
C PRO A 165 -15.25 13.53 -2.14
N THR A 166 -15.65 12.32 -2.50
CA THR A 166 -16.97 11.74 -2.15
C THR A 166 -16.95 10.93 -0.85
N ALA A 167 -15.76 10.66 -0.32
CA ALA A 167 -15.53 10.06 0.99
C ALA A 167 -14.90 11.08 1.95
N ALA A 168 -14.85 10.75 3.24
CA ALA A 168 -14.17 11.57 4.22
C ALA A 168 -12.65 11.58 3.97
N ILE A 169 -12.02 12.72 4.20
CA ILE A 169 -10.55 12.80 4.30
C ILE A 169 -10.10 12.45 5.72
N ALA A 170 -8.82 12.16 5.87
CA ALA A 170 -8.26 11.77 7.15
C ALA A 170 -8.44 12.86 8.22
N PRO A 171 -8.89 12.51 9.44
CA PRO A 171 -9.02 13.45 10.55
C PRO A 171 -7.65 13.87 11.10
N ALA A 172 -7.61 14.92 11.93
CA ALA A 172 -6.36 15.38 12.54
C ALA A 172 -5.66 14.33 13.45
N SER A 173 -6.40 13.31 13.90
CA SER A 173 -5.80 12.17 14.61
C SER A 173 -4.84 11.34 13.75
N ALA A 174 -4.97 11.41 12.41
CA ALA A 174 -4.12 10.71 11.46
C ALA A 174 -2.68 11.24 11.45
N ALA A 175 -2.43 12.46 11.92
CA ALA A 175 -1.07 12.98 12.14
C ALA A 175 -0.27 12.21 13.21
N ARG A 176 -0.86 11.21 13.86
CA ARG A 176 -0.16 10.27 14.76
C ARG A 176 0.44 9.07 14.02
N VAL A 177 0.04 8.81 12.78
CA VAL A 177 0.67 7.79 11.93
C VAL A 177 2.16 8.08 11.85
N GLY A 178 2.99 7.03 11.84
CA GLY A 178 4.44 7.18 11.71
C GLY A 178 5.21 7.50 13.01
N LYS A 179 4.53 7.87 14.11
CA LYS A 179 5.18 7.88 15.45
C LYS A 179 5.80 6.53 15.80
N THR A 180 5.09 5.48 15.39
CA THR A 180 5.54 4.10 15.33
C THR A 180 5.05 3.52 14.02
N VAL A 181 5.84 2.65 13.39
CA VAL A 181 5.38 1.84 12.27
C VAL A 181 4.71 0.58 12.80
N LYS A 182 3.57 0.24 12.21
CA LYS A 182 2.90 -1.04 12.45
C LYS A 182 3.32 -2.06 11.42
N GLN A 183 3.07 -3.34 11.66
CA GLN A 183 3.42 -4.41 10.74
C GLN A 183 2.37 -5.52 10.76
N PHE A 184 2.22 -6.18 9.62
CA PHE A 184 1.47 -7.43 9.48
C PHE A 184 2.17 -8.39 8.53
N VAL A 185 1.87 -9.68 8.67
CA VAL A 185 2.52 -10.77 7.95
C VAL A 185 1.63 -11.24 6.79
N VAL A 186 2.21 -11.28 5.58
CA VAL A 186 1.58 -11.76 4.34
C VAL A 186 2.12 -13.14 3.99
N GLY A 187 1.23 -14.13 3.96
CA GLY A 187 1.45 -15.43 3.34
C GLY A 187 1.23 -15.36 1.83
N LEU A 188 2.07 -16.05 1.06
CA LEU A 188 1.94 -16.12 -0.40
C LEU A 188 1.79 -17.57 -0.85
N ASP A 189 0.88 -17.79 -1.80
CA ASP A 189 0.72 -19.03 -2.54
C ASP A 189 0.98 -18.77 -4.01
N LEU A 190 2.18 -19.09 -4.49
CA LEU A 190 2.59 -18.91 -5.88
C LEU A 190 2.07 -20.09 -6.69
N SER A 191 0.99 -19.86 -7.46
CA SER A 191 0.33 -20.90 -8.26
C SER A 191 1.26 -21.54 -9.30
N GLY A 192 0.90 -22.74 -9.77
CA GLY A 192 1.68 -23.46 -10.76
C GLY A 192 1.65 -22.80 -12.13
N GLU A 193 0.55 -22.10 -12.47
CA GLU A 193 0.51 -21.24 -13.65
C GLU A 193 1.49 -20.08 -13.55
N TRP A 194 1.58 -19.41 -12.38
CA TRP A 194 2.53 -18.32 -12.17
C TRP A 194 3.96 -18.83 -12.25
N TYR A 195 4.25 -19.97 -11.60
CA TYR A 195 5.59 -20.55 -11.62
C TYR A 195 6.01 -20.95 -13.04
N SER A 196 5.08 -21.51 -13.82
CA SER A 196 5.33 -21.87 -15.22
C SER A 196 5.61 -20.64 -16.09
N ALA A 197 4.93 -19.52 -15.85
CA ALA A 197 5.11 -18.30 -16.61
C ALA A 197 6.36 -17.51 -16.20
N HIS A 198 6.64 -17.41 -14.89
CA HIS A 198 7.54 -16.40 -14.33
C HIS A 198 8.66 -16.96 -13.44
N GLY A 199 8.49 -18.19 -12.95
CA GLY A 199 9.43 -18.80 -12.02
C GLY A 199 10.72 -19.31 -12.65
N ALA A 200 10.80 -19.34 -13.99
CA ALA A 200 11.97 -19.81 -14.75
C ALA A 200 12.48 -21.21 -14.31
N GLY A 201 11.57 -22.06 -13.80
CA GLY A 201 11.92 -23.39 -13.25
C GLY A 201 12.85 -23.34 -12.03
N SER A 202 12.90 -22.23 -11.30
CA SER A 202 13.79 -22.02 -10.16
C SER A 202 13.03 -21.45 -8.95
N ALA A 203 13.06 -22.20 -7.84
CA ALA A 203 12.53 -21.71 -6.56
C ALA A 203 13.25 -20.44 -6.08
N ALA A 204 14.53 -20.26 -6.43
CA ALA A 204 15.27 -19.04 -6.09
C ALA A 204 14.74 -17.82 -6.85
N VAL A 205 14.40 -17.98 -8.14
CA VAL A 205 13.78 -16.91 -8.94
C VAL A 205 12.36 -16.62 -8.46
N ALA A 206 11.61 -17.65 -8.07
CA ALA A 206 10.30 -17.47 -7.45
C ALA A 206 10.38 -16.61 -6.18
N LEU A 207 11.34 -16.91 -5.30
CA LEU A 207 11.59 -16.12 -4.11
C LEU A 207 12.08 -14.70 -4.45
N ASP A 208 12.91 -14.51 -5.47
CA ASP A 208 13.32 -13.18 -5.95
C ASP A 208 12.08 -12.31 -6.25
N ARG A 209 11.10 -12.84 -7.00
CA ARG A 209 9.89 -12.08 -7.36
C ARG A 209 8.95 -11.84 -6.20
N ALA A 210 8.86 -12.78 -5.27
CA ALA A 210 8.10 -12.59 -4.04
C ALA A 210 8.69 -11.46 -3.17
N GLU A 211 10.01 -11.48 -2.94
CA GLU A 211 10.69 -10.47 -2.14
C GLU A 211 10.69 -9.10 -2.79
N GLU A 212 10.88 -9.05 -4.11
CA GLU A 212 10.75 -7.83 -4.90
C GLU A 212 9.36 -7.19 -4.75
N SER A 213 8.32 -7.98 -4.98
CA SER A 213 6.94 -7.48 -4.97
C SER A 213 6.58 -6.94 -3.58
N MET A 214 7.01 -7.65 -2.54
CA MET A 214 6.81 -7.22 -1.17
C MET A 214 7.66 -6.00 -0.79
N ALA A 215 8.88 -5.86 -1.33
CA ALA A 215 9.71 -4.68 -1.09
C ALA A 215 9.08 -3.41 -1.65
N ARG A 216 8.56 -3.49 -2.87
CA ARG A 216 7.86 -2.38 -3.54
C ARG A 216 6.59 -1.99 -2.78
N THR A 217 5.77 -2.99 -2.41
CA THR A 217 4.56 -2.76 -1.61
C THR A 217 4.90 -2.15 -0.25
N ALA A 218 5.90 -2.69 0.46
CA ALA A 218 6.28 -2.21 1.78
C ALA A 218 6.76 -0.75 1.76
N ALA A 219 7.54 -0.32 0.77
CA ALA A 219 7.98 1.08 0.71
C ALA A 219 6.82 2.07 0.58
N ILE A 220 5.81 1.73 -0.22
CA ILE A 220 4.58 2.54 -0.36
C ILE A 220 3.83 2.56 0.98
N TRP A 221 3.56 1.39 1.56
CA TRP A 221 2.76 1.27 2.78
C TRP A 221 3.44 1.91 3.99
N ILE A 222 4.77 1.78 4.11
CA ILE A 222 5.54 2.46 5.16
C ILE A 222 5.40 3.97 4.99
N ARG A 223 5.60 4.50 3.77
CA ARG A 223 5.54 5.95 3.52
C ARG A 223 4.14 6.50 3.74
N ASP A 224 3.11 5.85 3.20
CA ASP A 224 1.78 6.45 3.07
C ASP A 224 0.86 6.20 4.27
N VAL A 225 0.97 5.03 4.91
CA VAL A 225 0.04 4.62 5.98
C VAL A 225 0.76 4.24 7.27
N GLY A 226 2.10 4.28 7.30
CA GLY A 226 2.90 3.90 8.47
C GLY A 226 2.76 2.42 8.86
N ILE A 227 2.46 1.55 7.89
CA ILE A 227 2.29 0.10 8.08
C ILE A 227 3.27 -0.63 7.17
N ARG A 228 3.93 -1.69 7.66
CA ARG A 228 4.86 -2.51 6.91
C ARG A 228 4.28 -3.91 6.69
N PRO A 229 3.83 -4.27 5.47
CA PRO A 229 3.61 -5.67 5.13
C PRO A 229 4.96 -6.41 5.04
N VAL A 230 5.08 -7.58 5.68
CA VAL A 230 6.25 -8.46 5.58
C VAL A 230 5.87 -9.85 5.09
N LEU A 231 6.82 -10.59 4.54
CA LEU A 231 6.63 -11.97 4.14
C LEU A 231 6.61 -12.92 5.33
N GLY A 232 5.57 -13.75 5.39
CA GLY A 232 5.49 -14.93 6.25
C GLY A 232 5.84 -16.19 5.46
N ARG A 233 4.90 -17.13 5.41
CA ARG A 233 5.05 -18.36 4.63
C ARG A 233 4.89 -18.10 3.13
N VAL A 234 5.77 -18.66 2.32
CA VAL A 234 5.65 -18.72 0.86
C VAL A 234 5.48 -20.17 0.44
N VAL A 235 4.41 -20.50 -0.26
CA VAL A 235 4.19 -21.80 -0.90
C VAL A 235 4.42 -21.65 -2.39
N LEU A 236 5.26 -22.48 -2.97
CA LEU A 236 5.49 -22.56 -4.41
C LEU A 236 4.86 -23.84 -4.96
N ARG A 237 3.82 -23.71 -5.78
CA ARG A 237 3.19 -24.82 -6.49
C ARG A 237 4.03 -25.20 -7.71
N ALA A 238 5.14 -25.91 -7.48
CA ALA A 238 6.14 -26.17 -8.53
C ALA A 238 5.75 -27.30 -9.50
N ASP A 239 4.77 -28.13 -9.13
CA ASP A 239 4.25 -29.22 -9.95
C ASP A 239 2.78 -28.97 -10.33
N SER A 240 2.47 -29.03 -11.62
CA SER A 240 1.13 -28.73 -12.13
C SER A 240 0.11 -29.84 -11.90
N ALA A 241 0.54 -31.08 -11.62
CA ALA A 241 -0.37 -32.16 -11.28
C ALA A 241 -0.84 -32.06 -9.82
N GLY A 242 0.01 -31.55 -8.93
CA GLY A 242 -0.31 -31.27 -7.53
C GLY A 242 -0.98 -29.90 -7.29
N ASP A 243 -1.01 -29.00 -8.27
CA ASP A 243 -1.47 -27.62 -8.08
C ASP A 243 -2.99 -27.56 -7.76
N PRO A 244 -3.39 -27.12 -6.55
CA PRO A 244 -4.79 -26.99 -6.18
C PRO A 244 -5.52 -25.90 -6.99
N TYR A 245 -4.79 -25.02 -7.68
CA TYR A 245 -5.34 -23.94 -8.49
C TYR A 245 -5.45 -24.30 -9.99
N SER A 246 -5.19 -25.56 -10.36
CA SER A 246 -5.19 -26.03 -11.76
C SER A 246 -6.50 -25.76 -12.54
N SER A 247 -7.64 -25.62 -11.85
CA SER A 247 -8.91 -25.20 -12.48
C SER A 247 -9.08 -23.69 -12.62
N SER A 248 -8.54 -22.92 -11.68
CA SER A 248 -8.56 -21.45 -11.67
C SER A 248 -7.69 -20.94 -10.52
N CYS A 249 -6.76 -20.03 -10.81
CA CYS A 249 -6.01 -19.32 -9.77
C CYS A 249 -6.82 -18.20 -9.10
N GLU A 250 -7.80 -17.63 -9.79
CA GLU A 250 -8.71 -16.59 -9.26
C GLU A 250 -9.79 -17.25 -8.38
N ASN A 251 -9.39 -17.83 -7.25
CA ASN A 251 -10.27 -18.61 -6.38
C ASN A 251 -9.96 -18.36 -4.89
N LEU A 252 -10.63 -17.37 -4.31
CA LEU A 252 -10.46 -17.00 -2.90
C LEU A 252 -10.96 -18.08 -1.94
N GLU A 253 -12.04 -18.78 -2.28
CA GLU A 253 -12.58 -19.86 -1.43
C GLU A 253 -11.57 -21.01 -1.32
N GLN A 254 -10.91 -21.36 -2.44
CA GLN A 254 -9.87 -22.38 -2.43
C GLN A 254 -8.63 -21.95 -1.63
N LEU A 255 -8.24 -20.67 -1.73
CA LEU A 255 -7.15 -20.13 -0.93
C LEU A 255 -7.50 -20.16 0.57
N GLU A 256 -8.71 -19.74 0.93
CA GLU A 256 -9.21 -19.78 2.31
C GLU A 256 -9.21 -21.21 2.85
N ASP A 257 -9.71 -22.19 2.11
CA ASP A 257 -9.68 -23.60 2.52
C ASP A 257 -8.26 -24.10 2.81
N LEU A 258 -7.28 -23.66 2.01
CA LEU A 258 -5.87 -24.05 2.14
C LEU A 258 -5.12 -23.31 3.26
N TRP A 259 -5.52 -22.08 3.59
CA TRP A 259 -4.79 -21.18 4.50
C TRP A 259 -5.55 -20.83 5.78
N SER A 260 -6.77 -21.31 5.96
CA SER A 260 -7.62 -21.04 7.12
C SER A 260 -6.97 -21.38 8.47
N ASP A 261 -6.07 -22.36 8.50
CA ASP A 261 -5.33 -22.72 9.71
C ASP A 261 -4.06 -21.88 9.93
N GLN A 262 -3.63 -21.10 8.93
CA GLN A 262 -2.47 -20.21 8.95
C GLN A 262 -2.86 -18.75 9.22
N VAL A 263 -3.99 -18.28 8.68
CA VAL A 263 -4.43 -16.90 8.87
C VAL A 263 -4.89 -16.67 10.31
N GLY A 264 -4.36 -15.62 10.94
CA GLY A 264 -4.56 -15.34 12.37
C GLY A 264 -3.68 -16.18 13.31
N SER A 265 -2.87 -17.10 12.77
CA SER A 265 -2.02 -18.01 13.56
C SER A 265 -0.53 -17.93 13.21
N SER A 266 -0.17 -17.87 11.93
CA SER A 266 1.20 -17.79 11.39
C SER A 266 1.37 -16.62 10.41
N VAL A 267 0.27 -16.17 9.79
CA VAL A 267 0.20 -14.99 8.92
C VAL A 267 -1.06 -14.18 9.24
N ASP A 268 -1.06 -12.90 8.92
CA ASP A 268 -2.24 -12.03 9.10
C ASP A 268 -3.11 -11.95 7.85
N GLN A 269 -2.49 -12.12 6.68
CA GLN A 269 -3.11 -12.03 5.37
C GLN A 269 -2.54 -13.13 4.48
N ALA A 270 -3.34 -13.75 3.63
CA ALA A 270 -2.85 -14.72 2.65
C ALA A 270 -3.25 -14.31 1.23
N THR A 271 -2.32 -14.47 0.28
CA THR A 271 -2.54 -14.10 -1.12
C THR A 271 -2.12 -15.24 -2.06
N VAL A 272 -3.00 -15.64 -2.99
CA VAL A 272 -2.60 -16.47 -4.13
C VAL A 272 -2.15 -15.58 -5.30
N VAL A 273 -1.05 -15.95 -5.94
CA VAL A 273 -0.46 -15.20 -7.07
C VAL A 273 -0.68 -15.97 -8.37
N CYS A 274 -1.35 -15.32 -9.32
CA CYS A 274 -1.73 -15.83 -10.62
C CYS A 274 -0.78 -15.34 -11.71
N ALA A 275 -0.69 -16.08 -12.82
CA ALA A 275 0.24 -15.79 -13.90
C ALA A 275 0.05 -14.41 -14.53
N SER A 276 -1.18 -13.91 -14.52
CA SER A 276 -1.55 -12.58 -15.01
C SER A 276 -2.97 -12.26 -14.54
N GLY A 277 -3.44 -11.03 -14.78
CA GLY A 277 -4.82 -10.64 -14.53
C GLY A 277 -4.94 -9.49 -13.54
N GLY A 278 -6.17 -9.27 -13.07
CA GLY A 278 -6.45 -8.31 -12.00
C GLY A 278 -6.27 -8.94 -10.63
N GLY A 279 -6.97 -8.41 -9.63
CA GLY A 279 -7.06 -9.02 -8.31
C GLY A 279 -8.48 -8.95 -7.79
N ASN A 280 -8.67 -9.63 -6.66
CA ASN A 280 -9.86 -9.51 -5.83
C ASN A 280 -9.45 -9.84 -4.40
N ALA A 281 -10.04 -9.16 -3.43
CA ALA A 281 -9.77 -9.38 -2.03
C ALA A 281 -11.04 -9.32 -1.20
N TYR A 282 -11.02 -10.01 -0.06
CA TYR A 282 -12.10 -9.87 0.90
C TYR A 282 -12.02 -8.52 1.62
N TYR A 283 -13.17 -7.85 1.66
CA TYR A 283 -13.37 -6.64 2.44
C TYR A 283 -13.51 -7.00 3.93
N SER A 284 -12.38 -7.12 4.63
CA SER A 284 -12.30 -7.78 5.94
C SER A 284 -12.09 -6.84 7.12
N LYS A 285 -11.89 -5.54 6.88
CA LYS A 285 -11.37 -4.55 7.85
C LYS A 285 -10.07 -4.98 8.54
N PHE A 286 -9.42 -6.01 8.01
CA PHE A 286 -8.37 -6.72 8.71
C PHE A 286 -8.79 -7.22 10.11
N GLU A 287 -10.08 -7.31 10.41
CA GLU A 287 -10.65 -7.62 11.74
C GLU A 287 -10.92 -9.11 11.97
N LEU A 288 -11.12 -9.87 10.89
CA LEU A 288 -11.50 -11.28 10.92
C LEU A 288 -10.38 -12.18 10.39
N ASP A 289 -10.44 -13.48 10.69
CA ASP A 289 -9.56 -14.54 10.17
C ASP A 289 -9.69 -14.75 8.63
N HIS A 290 -10.20 -13.75 7.90
CA HIS A 290 -10.59 -13.78 6.49
C HIS A 290 -9.87 -12.73 5.63
N SER A 291 -8.62 -12.37 5.94
CA SER A 291 -7.84 -11.45 5.11
C SER A 291 -7.17 -12.21 3.95
N TYR A 292 -7.94 -12.43 2.89
CA TYR A 292 -7.52 -13.15 1.69
C TYR A 292 -7.53 -12.25 0.44
N ALA A 293 -6.62 -12.52 -0.49
CA ALA A 293 -6.59 -11.89 -1.81
C ALA A 293 -6.11 -12.88 -2.90
N HIS A 294 -6.45 -12.60 -4.15
CA HIS A 294 -5.71 -13.12 -5.30
C HIS A 294 -5.20 -11.96 -6.13
N VAL A 295 -4.03 -12.13 -6.74
CA VAL A 295 -3.37 -11.07 -7.50
C VAL A 295 -2.76 -11.64 -8.79
N GLY A 296 -2.97 -10.94 -9.90
CA GLY A 296 -2.27 -11.21 -11.16
C GLY A 296 -0.87 -10.58 -11.17
N ALA A 297 0.07 -11.25 -11.84
CA ALA A 297 1.41 -10.73 -12.07
C ALA A 297 1.55 -9.96 -13.40
N GLU A 298 2.51 -9.04 -13.42
CA GLU A 298 3.01 -8.38 -14.61
C GLU A 298 3.91 -9.32 -15.42
N SER A 299 4.31 -8.90 -16.63
CA SER A 299 5.05 -9.74 -17.58
C SER A 299 6.45 -10.15 -17.08
N ASP A 300 7.02 -9.45 -16.10
CA ASP A 300 8.29 -9.80 -15.48
C ASP A 300 8.12 -10.68 -14.23
N GLY A 301 6.89 -11.06 -13.89
CA GLY A 301 6.51 -11.84 -12.72
C GLY A 301 6.29 -11.03 -11.45
N ASN A 302 6.51 -9.72 -11.45
CA ASN A 302 6.18 -8.86 -10.31
C ASN A 302 4.66 -8.77 -10.12
N PHE A 303 4.19 -8.73 -8.88
CA PHE A 303 2.76 -8.61 -8.58
C PHE A 303 2.45 -7.48 -7.58
N SER A 304 3.43 -6.62 -7.27
CA SER A 304 3.26 -5.51 -6.32
C SER A 304 2.17 -4.53 -6.74
N ARG A 305 2.02 -4.29 -8.05
CA ARG A 305 1.01 -3.35 -8.57
C ARG A 305 -0.39 -3.79 -8.20
N VAL A 306 -0.73 -5.07 -8.35
CA VAL A 306 -2.05 -5.59 -7.98
C VAL A 306 -2.12 -5.81 -6.46
N LEU A 307 -1.07 -6.37 -5.84
CA LEU A 307 -1.04 -6.63 -4.40
C LEU A 307 -1.28 -5.39 -3.53
N ARG A 308 -0.63 -4.26 -3.85
CA ARG A 308 -0.81 -3.02 -3.07
C ARG A 308 -2.26 -2.52 -3.07
N HIS A 309 -3.01 -2.82 -4.13
CA HIS A 309 -4.42 -2.47 -4.29
C HIS A 309 -5.32 -3.45 -3.51
N GLU A 310 -5.11 -4.75 -3.67
CA GLU A 310 -5.90 -5.77 -2.98
C GLU A 310 -5.71 -5.73 -1.45
N LEU A 311 -4.51 -5.40 -0.98
CA LEU A 311 -4.31 -5.12 0.44
C LEU A 311 -5.13 -3.90 0.89
N GLY A 312 -5.29 -2.88 0.03
CA GLY A 312 -6.19 -1.75 0.29
C GLY A 312 -7.63 -2.18 0.54
N HIS A 313 -8.16 -3.11 -0.25
CA HIS A 313 -9.48 -3.71 -0.02
C HIS A 313 -9.57 -4.49 1.29
N ASN A 314 -8.53 -5.24 1.68
CA ASN A 314 -8.49 -5.88 3.00
C ASN A 314 -8.59 -4.85 4.15
N PHE A 315 -8.08 -3.62 3.93
CA PHE A 315 -8.17 -2.46 4.82
C PHE A 315 -9.32 -1.48 4.48
N CYS A 316 -10.34 -1.94 3.75
CA CYS A 316 -11.56 -1.20 3.48
C CYS A 316 -11.44 0.08 2.63
N ALA A 317 -10.39 0.19 1.82
CA ALA A 317 -10.41 1.12 0.71
C ALA A 317 -11.22 0.50 -0.45
N ASP A 318 -12.08 1.30 -1.08
CA ASP A 318 -12.94 0.86 -2.20
C ASP A 318 -12.28 1.15 -3.55
N ASP A 319 -12.77 0.52 -4.61
CA ASP A 319 -12.47 0.96 -5.96
C ASP A 319 -12.95 2.40 -6.18
N TYR A 320 -12.13 3.19 -6.86
CA TYR A 320 -12.33 4.61 -7.05
C TYR A 320 -12.62 5.35 -5.73
N HIS A 321 -11.91 4.96 -4.66
CA HIS A 321 -12.19 5.47 -3.32
C HIS A 321 -12.21 7.00 -3.31
N GLY A 322 -13.22 7.57 -2.64
CA GLY A 322 -13.40 9.02 -2.58
C GLY A 322 -13.55 9.73 -3.93
N GLY A 323 -13.77 9.01 -5.04
CA GLY A 323 -13.97 9.57 -6.38
C GLY A 323 -12.68 10.00 -7.09
N GLY A 324 -11.51 9.65 -6.56
CA GLY A 324 -10.21 9.94 -7.13
C GLY A 324 -9.92 11.43 -7.18
N ALA A 325 -10.05 12.08 -6.03
CA ALA A 325 -9.74 13.50 -5.85
C ALA A 325 -8.28 13.81 -6.24
N GLU A 326 -7.41 12.81 -6.08
CA GLU A 326 -5.98 12.91 -6.33
C GLU A 326 -5.49 12.19 -7.61
N GLY A 327 -6.41 11.77 -8.49
CA GLY A 327 -6.07 11.14 -9.76
C GLY A 327 -5.91 9.63 -9.68
N SER A 328 -4.96 9.07 -10.44
CA SER A 328 -4.84 7.62 -10.64
C SER A 328 -4.00 6.90 -9.57
N THR A 329 -4.31 7.18 -8.30
CA THR A 329 -3.72 6.54 -7.11
C THR A 329 -4.10 5.06 -7.02
N ILE A 330 -3.57 4.38 -5.99
CA ILE A 330 -3.62 2.92 -5.88
C ILE A 330 -5.05 2.38 -5.99
N MET A 331 -6.03 2.97 -5.31
CA MET A 331 -7.42 2.52 -5.39
C MET A 331 -8.23 3.23 -6.48
N ASN A 332 -7.62 4.16 -7.21
CA ASN A 332 -8.26 4.99 -8.23
C ASN A 332 -7.68 4.75 -9.64
N GLY A 333 -7.52 3.49 -10.03
CA GLY A 333 -6.96 3.10 -11.34
C GLY A 333 -5.51 2.62 -11.27
N ASN A 334 -4.93 2.60 -10.06
CA ASN A 334 -3.76 1.82 -9.70
C ASN A 334 -2.53 2.04 -10.60
N ASP A 335 -2.20 3.30 -10.88
CA ASP A 335 -1.01 3.64 -11.65
C ASP A 335 0.07 4.28 -10.78
N LEU A 336 -0.27 5.38 -10.10
CA LEU A 336 0.64 6.05 -9.16
C LEU A 336 0.90 5.14 -7.95
N SER A 337 2.16 5.09 -7.52
CA SER A 337 2.64 4.37 -6.36
C SER A 337 2.39 5.17 -5.07
N ARG A 338 1.12 5.53 -4.85
CA ARG A 338 0.67 6.33 -3.71
C ARG A 338 -0.81 6.09 -3.40
N PHE A 339 -1.15 6.05 -2.12
CA PHE A 339 -2.53 6.17 -1.66
C PHE A 339 -2.99 7.63 -1.65
N ASP A 340 -4.20 7.92 -2.12
CA ASP A 340 -4.84 9.22 -1.91
C ASP A 340 -5.29 9.43 -0.45
N GLY A 341 -5.57 10.67 -0.06
CA GLY A 341 -5.93 11.02 1.31
C GLY A 341 -7.26 10.42 1.80
N THR A 342 -8.15 10.00 0.90
CA THR A 342 -9.37 9.26 1.28
C THR A 342 -9.08 7.77 1.46
N GLU A 343 -8.23 7.19 0.60
CA GLU A 343 -7.72 5.82 0.73
C GLU A 343 -6.94 5.67 2.05
N PHE A 344 -6.05 6.62 2.33
CA PHE A 344 -5.30 6.73 3.59
C PHE A 344 -6.25 6.77 4.80
N ALA A 345 -7.31 7.58 4.74
CA ALA A 345 -8.29 7.67 5.83
C ALA A 345 -8.95 6.31 6.11
N ALA A 346 -9.42 5.61 5.06
CA ALA A 346 -10.03 4.31 5.19
C ALA A 346 -9.08 3.26 5.79
N ILE A 347 -7.83 3.23 5.31
CA ILE A 347 -6.82 2.27 5.77
C ILE A 347 -6.44 2.51 7.24
N VAL A 348 -6.26 3.77 7.64
CA VAL A 348 -5.91 4.10 9.03
C VAL A 348 -7.07 3.80 9.98
N ASP A 349 -8.31 4.08 9.58
CA ASP A 349 -9.50 3.73 10.36
C ASP A 349 -9.60 2.21 10.54
N ALA A 350 -9.40 1.42 9.48
CA ALA A 350 -9.39 -0.03 9.56
C ALA A 350 -8.24 -0.55 10.44
N ALA A 351 -7.04 0.03 10.31
CA ALA A 351 -5.88 -0.32 11.12
C ALA A 351 -6.07 -0.01 12.62
N GLU A 352 -6.81 1.05 12.97
CA GLU A 352 -7.15 1.34 14.36
C GLU A 352 -8.04 0.24 14.94
N VAL A 353 -9.03 -0.24 14.18
CA VAL A 353 -9.89 -1.34 14.64
C VAL A 353 -9.12 -2.66 14.70
N ALA A 354 -8.27 -2.94 13.71
CA ALA A 354 -7.44 -4.15 13.64
C ALA A 354 -6.16 -4.09 14.50
N SER A 355 -6.01 -3.10 15.38
CA SER A 355 -4.76 -2.81 16.10
C SER A 355 -4.19 -3.99 16.91
N ALA A 356 -5.02 -4.96 17.32
CA ALA A 356 -4.57 -6.18 18.00
C ALA A 356 -3.80 -7.16 17.10
N ARG A 357 -3.98 -7.07 15.77
CA ARG A 357 -3.31 -7.89 14.75
C ARG A 357 -2.13 -7.18 14.09
N LEU A 358 -1.91 -5.91 14.42
CA LEU A 358 -0.84 -5.11 13.85
C LEU A 358 0.27 -4.93 14.88
N ASP A 359 1.42 -5.54 14.61
CA ASP A 359 2.56 -5.47 15.50
C ASP A 359 3.18 -4.07 15.49
N ASP A 360 3.37 -3.50 16.67
CA ASP A 360 4.11 -2.25 16.82
C ASP A 360 5.61 -2.52 16.77
N VAL A 361 6.26 -2.09 15.69
CA VAL A 361 7.72 -2.25 15.52
C VAL A 361 8.50 -1.02 16.01
N GLY A 362 7.82 -0.08 16.67
CA GLY A 362 8.40 1.14 17.21
C GLY A 362 8.69 2.18 16.13
N ARG A 363 9.53 3.16 16.50
CA ARG A 363 9.94 4.23 15.59
C ARG A 363 10.78 3.66 14.43
N TYR A 364 10.44 4.03 13.21
CA TYR A 364 11.20 3.60 12.04
C TYR A 364 12.46 4.46 11.85
N THR A 365 13.63 3.84 11.93
CA THR A 365 14.92 4.54 11.83
C THR A 365 15.88 3.91 10.83
N ALA A 366 15.42 2.94 10.04
CA ALA A 366 16.27 2.19 9.12
C ALA A 366 16.81 3.06 7.97
N SER A 367 15.98 3.95 7.45
CA SER A 367 16.28 4.88 6.37
C SER A 367 15.40 6.14 6.49
N PRO A 368 15.84 7.30 5.98
CA PRO A 368 14.96 8.46 5.80
C PRO A 368 13.81 8.13 4.84
N ILE A 369 12.60 8.49 5.24
CA ILE A 369 11.35 8.33 4.51
C ILE A 369 10.79 9.75 4.32
N PRO A 370 10.45 10.18 3.10
CA PRO A 370 9.83 11.48 2.90
C PRO A 370 8.45 11.53 3.58
N PRO A 371 7.99 12.71 4.03
CA PRO A 371 6.71 12.84 4.70
C PRO A 371 5.55 12.54 3.73
N TYR A 372 4.40 12.15 4.27
CA TYR A 372 3.17 11.97 3.52
C TYR A 372 2.21 13.15 3.75
N ALA A 373 1.96 13.90 2.67
CA ALA A 373 0.97 14.97 2.64
C ALA A 373 -0.45 14.44 2.32
N ALA A 374 -1.32 14.34 3.31
CA ALA A 374 -2.69 13.87 3.12
C ALA A 374 -3.55 14.92 2.39
N LEU A 375 -4.69 14.48 1.86
CA LEU A 375 -5.61 15.38 1.17
C LEU A 375 -6.27 16.35 2.15
N ASP A 376 -6.21 17.64 1.83
CA ASP A 376 -6.92 18.70 2.54
C ASP A 376 -8.16 19.17 1.78
N THR A 377 -9.15 19.68 2.51
CA THR A 377 -10.33 20.31 1.90
C THR A 377 -10.71 21.61 2.58
N ALA A 378 -11.23 22.56 1.81
CA ALA A 378 -11.79 23.80 2.33
C ALA A 378 -13.01 24.25 1.53
N ARG A 379 -13.83 25.11 2.13
CA ARG A 379 -14.94 25.78 1.44
C ARG A 379 -14.84 27.28 1.65
N VAL A 380 -15.10 28.05 0.61
CA VAL A 380 -15.05 29.52 0.65
C VAL A 380 -16.00 30.09 -0.40
N SER A 381 -16.54 31.29 -0.18
CA SER A 381 -17.26 32.00 -1.22
C SER A 381 -16.29 32.67 -2.20
N SER A 382 -16.73 32.90 -3.43
CA SER A 382 -16.05 33.75 -4.40
C SER A 382 -15.66 35.10 -3.77
N GLY A 383 -14.40 35.51 -3.94
CA GLY A 383 -13.83 36.71 -3.29
C GLY A 383 -13.60 36.62 -1.78
N GLY A 384 -13.89 35.48 -1.16
CA GLY A 384 -13.68 35.24 0.27
C GLY A 384 -12.26 34.76 0.58
N THR A 385 -11.98 34.62 1.88
CA THR A 385 -10.70 34.13 2.39
C THR A 385 -10.93 32.96 3.34
N VAL A 386 -10.07 31.95 3.26
CA VAL A 386 -10.03 30.81 4.20
C VAL A 386 -8.59 30.52 4.58
N THR A 387 -8.38 30.12 5.83
CA THR A 387 -7.10 29.65 6.35
C THR A 387 -7.19 28.15 6.60
N VAL A 388 -6.17 27.41 6.18
CA VAL A 388 -6.10 25.94 6.29
C VAL A 388 -4.80 25.57 7.01
N ASP A 389 -4.93 24.82 8.10
CA ASP A 389 -3.82 24.12 8.73
C ASP A 389 -3.56 22.81 7.97
N ALA A 390 -2.73 22.90 6.92
CA ALA A 390 -2.46 21.77 6.03
C ALA A 390 -1.75 20.62 6.76
N VAL A 391 -0.96 20.89 7.81
CA VAL A 391 -0.24 19.82 8.53
C VAL A 391 -1.14 19.03 9.49
N ALA A 392 -2.43 19.37 9.58
CA ALA A 392 -3.31 18.81 10.61
C ALA A 392 -3.48 17.28 10.49
N ASN A 393 -3.48 16.74 9.26
CA ASN A 393 -3.62 15.31 8.97
C ASN A 393 -2.40 14.70 8.26
N ASP A 394 -1.34 15.48 8.07
CA ASP A 394 -0.07 15.03 7.50
C ASP A 394 0.77 14.26 8.53
N HIS A 395 1.66 13.39 8.05
CA HIS A 395 2.53 12.62 8.93
C HIS A 395 3.86 12.24 8.28
N ASP A 396 4.80 11.84 9.14
CA ASP A 396 6.11 11.34 8.75
C ASP A 396 6.34 9.97 9.42
N SER A 397 6.73 8.98 8.61
CA SER A 397 6.92 7.61 9.09
C SER A 397 8.21 7.38 9.86
N ASN A 398 9.16 8.32 9.81
CA ASN A 398 10.27 8.38 10.77
C ASN A 398 9.86 9.04 12.10
N GLY A 399 8.65 9.58 12.22
CA GLY A 399 8.16 10.29 13.40
C GLY A 399 8.77 11.69 13.57
N ASP A 400 9.33 12.26 12.51
CA ASP A 400 9.89 13.61 12.50
C ASP A 400 8.80 14.68 12.41
N SER A 401 9.11 15.88 12.95
CA SER A 401 8.17 17.00 12.88
C SER A 401 8.10 17.56 11.46
N ILE A 402 6.90 17.83 10.97
CA ILE A 402 6.65 18.40 9.65
C ILE A 402 6.20 19.87 9.74
N LYS A 403 6.50 20.65 8.71
CA LYS A 403 5.98 22.00 8.50
C LYS A 403 5.75 22.28 7.02
N VAL A 404 4.81 23.17 6.71
CA VAL A 404 4.69 23.76 5.38
C VAL A 404 5.85 24.73 5.14
N THR A 405 6.58 24.55 4.05
CA THR A 405 7.73 25.37 3.66
C THR A 405 7.49 26.17 2.39
N GLY A 406 6.46 25.83 1.61
CA GLY A 406 6.11 26.53 0.38
C GLY A 406 4.66 26.34 0.00
N VAL A 407 4.14 27.28 -0.78
CA VAL A 407 2.83 27.23 -1.43
C VAL A 407 2.95 27.74 -2.86
N GLY A 408 2.17 27.17 -3.78
CA GLY A 408 1.98 27.78 -5.09
C GLY A 408 1.24 29.09 -4.94
N ALA A 409 1.83 30.22 -5.36
CA ALA A 409 1.29 31.56 -5.11
C ALA A 409 -0.11 31.81 -5.70
N THR A 410 -0.54 30.97 -6.65
CA THR A 410 -1.82 31.06 -7.33
C THR A 410 -2.48 29.69 -7.39
N SER A 411 -3.77 29.61 -7.06
CA SER A 411 -4.58 28.39 -7.20
C SER A 411 -4.94 28.09 -8.67
N LEU A 412 -5.49 26.91 -8.94
CA LEU A 412 -5.91 26.51 -10.30
C LEU A 412 -6.93 27.49 -10.92
N LEU A 413 -7.88 28.01 -10.14
CA LEU A 413 -8.88 28.98 -10.62
C LEU A 413 -8.41 30.44 -10.57
N GLY A 414 -7.21 30.70 -10.06
CA GLY A 414 -6.58 32.02 -10.07
C GLY A 414 -6.73 32.83 -8.79
N GLY A 415 -7.09 32.20 -7.66
CA GLY A 415 -7.03 32.84 -6.35
C GLY A 415 -5.59 32.98 -5.85
N THR A 416 -5.37 33.84 -4.85
CA THR A 416 -4.04 34.10 -4.28
C THR A 416 -3.82 33.21 -3.07
N VAL A 417 -2.63 32.62 -2.97
CA VAL A 417 -2.26 31.75 -1.84
C VAL A 417 -1.00 32.30 -1.19
N LYS A 418 -0.99 32.33 0.14
CA LYS A 418 0.16 32.74 0.95
C LYS A 418 0.35 31.79 2.12
N LEU A 419 1.59 31.69 2.58
CA LEU A 419 1.92 31.02 3.84
C LEU A 419 2.06 32.09 4.92
N GLU A 420 1.18 32.07 5.92
CA GLU A 420 1.20 33.01 7.04
C GLU A 420 1.17 32.25 8.35
N ASN A 421 2.16 32.49 9.23
CA ASN A 421 2.29 31.80 10.53
C ASN A 421 2.29 30.26 10.46
N GLY A 422 2.68 29.68 9.33
CA GLY A 422 2.69 28.23 9.10
C GLY A 422 1.39 27.67 8.53
N GLU A 423 0.35 28.49 8.37
CA GLU A 423 -0.93 28.09 7.77
C GLU A 423 -1.06 28.60 6.33
N VAL A 424 -1.81 27.87 5.51
CA VAL A 424 -2.11 28.25 4.13
C VAL A 424 -3.30 29.20 4.12
N VAL A 425 -3.07 30.45 3.74
CA VAL A 425 -4.11 31.46 3.56
C VAL A 425 -4.47 31.56 2.08
N PHE A 426 -5.74 31.28 1.78
CA PHE A 426 -6.28 31.32 0.43
C PHE A 426 -7.32 32.44 0.28
N GLU A 427 -7.08 33.34 -0.66
CA GLU A 427 -8.04 34.34 -1.14
C GLU A 427 -8.61 33.89 -2.48
N ALA A 428 -9.89 33.52 -2.49
CA ALA A 428 -10.57 33.04 -3.67
C ALA A 428 -10.71 34.16 -4.71
N GLY A 429 -10.48 33.82 -5.97
CA GLY A 429 -10.83 34.70 -7.09
C GLY A 429 -12.34 34.82 -7.28
N THR A 430 -12.75 35.34 -8.42
CA THR A 430 -14.18 35.51 -8.76
C THR A 430 -14.84 34.28 -9.37
N LYS A 431 -14.06 33.25 -9.71
CA LYS A 431 -14.55 32.03 -10.37
C LYS A 431 -15.01 31.01 -9.31
N ALA A 432 -16.25 30.57 -9.43
CA ALA A 432 -16.78 29.47 -8.65
C ALA A 432 -16.37 28.10 -9.24
N GLY A 433 -16.43 27.06 -8.40
CA GLY A 433 -16.12 25.67 -8.77
C GLY A 433 -15.05 25.04 -7.87
N THR A 434 -14.64 23.82 -8.24
CA THR A 434 -13.57 23.10 -7.55
C THR A 434 -12.21 23.68 -7.94
N ASP A 435 -11.52 24.25 -6.96
CA ASP A 435 -10.17 24.79 -7.06
C ASP A 435 -9.17 23.83 -6.40
N ARG A 436 -7.89 24.04 -6.69
CA ARG A 436 -6.78 23.28 -6.10
C ARG A 436 -5.61 24.19 -5.77
N ILE A 437 -5.05 23.98 -4.59
CA ILE A 437 -3.85 24.64 -4.10
C ILE A 437 -2.78 23.58 -3.88
N LEU A 438 -1.55 23.88 -4.30
CA LEU A 438 -0.37 23.06 -4.04
C LEU A 438 0.40 23.65 -2.86
N TYR A 439 0.79 22.80 -1.91
CA TYR A 439 1.74 23.16 -0.85
C TYR A 439 2.90 22.16 -0.80
N THR A 440 3.98 22.56 -0.14
CA THR A 440 5.18 21.74 0.07
C THR A 440 5.43 21.58 1.56
N LEU A 441 5.64 20.34 1.98
CA LEU A 441 6.05 19.94 3.31
C LEU A 441 7.55 19.71 3.37
N THR A 442 8.11 19.92 4.55
CA THR A 442 9.46 19.44 4.88
C THR A 442 9.48 18.90 6.30
N ASP A 443 10.04 17.71 6.47
CA ASP A 443 10.28 17.10 7.78
C ASP A 443 11.54 17.68 8.47
N ALA A 444 11.86 17.21 9.67
CA ALA A 444 13.04 17.66 10.41
C ALA A 444 14.37 17.12 9.86
N ALA A 445 14.34 16.03 9.09
CA ALA A 445 15.50 15.41 8.43
C ALA A 445 15.80 16.02 7.05
N GLY A 446 14.90 16.85 6.52
CA GLY A 446 15.01 17.50 5.22
C GLY A 446 14.30 16.78 4.08
N GLY A 447 13.55 15.71 4.35
CA GLY A 447 12.66 15.08 3.38
C GLY A 447 11.50 16.00 3.02
N THR A 448 10.97 15.87 1.80
CA THR A 448 9.94 16.77 1.26
C THR A 448 8.81 16.01 0.59
N SER A 449 7.59 16.56 0.60
CA SER A 449 6.49 16.09 -0.24
C SER A 449 5.57 17.25 -0.59
N THR A 450 4.80 17.13 -1.66
CA THR A 450 3.72 18.06 -1.97
C THR A 450 2.34 17.48 -1.66
N GLY A 451 1.46 18.36 -1.19
CA GLY A 451 0.06 18.05 -0.91
C GLY A 451 -0.90 18.97 -1.66
N TRP A 452 -2.16 18.57 -1.69
CA TRP A 452 -3.23 19.32 -2.31
C TRP A 452 -4.29 19.73 -1.30
N ILE A 453 -4.69 20.99 -1.38
CA ILE A 453 -5.93 21.48 -0.76
C ILE A 453 -6.96 21.63 -1.88
N ILE A 454 -8.03 20.83 -1.82
CA ILE A 454 -9.16 20.94 -2.74
C ILE A 454 -10.19 21.89 -2.14
N VAL A 455 -10.50 22.97 -2.86
CA VAL A 455 -11.37 24.03 -2.36
C VAL A 455 -12.66 24.07 -3.16
N ASP A 456 -13.79 24.05 -2.48
CA ASP A 456 -15.10 24.35 -3.07
C ASP A 456 -15.35 25.86 -2.99
N VAL A 457 -15.24 26.54 -4.13
CA VAL A 457 -15.51 27.97 -4.24
C VAL A 457 -16.98 28.17 -4.62
N SER A 458 -17.80 28.55 -3.66
CA SER A 458 -19.22 28.82 -3.89
C SER A 458 -19.43 30.15 -4.60
N ALA A 459 -20.49 30.24 -5.40
CA ALA A 459 -20.87 31.46 -6.12
C ALA A 459 -21.22 32.64 -5.20
#